data_AF-E5FCL6-F1
#
_entry.id   AF-E5FCL6-F1
#
_cell.length_a   1.000
_cell.length_b   1.000
_cell.length_c   1.000
_cell.angle_alpha   90.00
_cell.angle_beta   90.00
_cell.angle_gamma   90.00
#
_symmetry.space_group_name_H-M   'P 1'
#
loop_
_entity.id
_entity.type
_entity.pdbx_description
1 polymer ?
#
loop_
_entity_poly.entity_id
_entity_poly.type
_entity_poly.pdbx_seq_one_letter_code
_entity_poly.pdbx_strand_id
1 'polypeptide(L)'
;PTLIRTFFQKDNHHTVAEFAKEFPSPEAYVYTWKDATLRELSYTIIRTAKLSDVKTLSFMMVIPNMTEGGWQMLNLGTIDLEDMNLVETTTLEGYDFV
;
A
#
# COMPACT_ATOMS: atom_id res chain seq x y z
N PRO A 1 10.89 -13.42 1.32
CA PRO A 1 9.81 -12.61 1.89
C PRO A 1 10.35 -11.34 2.55
N THR A 2 9.79 -10.19 2.20
CA THR A 2 10.04 -8.87 2.77
C THR A 2 8.91 -8.54 3.74
N LEU A 3 9.26 -7.91 4.87
CA LEU A 3 8.27 -7.35 5.79
C LEU A 3 7.90 -5.95 5.31
N ILE A 4 6.65 -5.76 4.90
CA ILE A 4 6.11 -4.48 4.49
C ILE A 4 5.33 -3.87 5.65
N ARG A 5 5.65 -2.62 5.98
CA ARG A 5 4.86 -1.81 6.90
C ARG A 5 3.78 -1.09 6.10
N THR A 6 2.52 -1.30 6.48
CA THR A 6 1.35 -0.76 5.78
C THR A 6 0.57 0.14 6.71
N PHE A 7 0.04 1.23 6.16
CA PHE A 7 -0.81 2.21 6.83
C PHE A 7 -2.12 2.30 6.07
N PHE A 8 -3.24 2.41 6.78
CA PHE A 8 -4.55 2.38 6.15
C PHE A 8 -5.50 3.40 6.76
N GLN A 9 -6.26 4.04 5.90
CA GLN A 9 -7.26 5.04 6.23
C GLN A 9 -8.50 4.82 5.37
N LYS A 10 -9.67 5.10 5.93
CA LYS A 10 -10.93 5.02 5.20
C LYS A 10 -11.14 6.32 4.41
N ASP A 11 -11.67 6.19 3.20
CA ASP A 11 -12.09 7.27 2.29
C ASP A 11 -10.97 8.16 1.72
N ASN A 12 -9.78 8.22 2.32
CA ASN A 12 -8.63 9.04 1.87
C ASN A 12 -7.28 8.39 2.19
N HIS A 13 -6.21 8.93 1.60
CA HIS A 13 -4.82 8.61 1.98
C HIS A 13 -4.29 9.56 3.06
N HIS A 14 -3.37 9.06 3.87
CA HIS A 14 -2.51 9.88 4.74
C HIS A 14 -1.75 10.92 3.92
N THR A 15 -1.42 12.05 4.54
CA THR A 15 -0.58 13.08 3.94
C THR A 15 0.90 12.84 4.25
N VAL A 16 1.79 13.28 3.35
CA VAL A 16 3.25 13.24 3.55
C VAL A 16 3.69 13.87 4.89
N ALA A 17 3.00 14.94 5.31
CA ALA A 17 3.30 15.65 6.55
C ALA A 17 3.09 14.79 7.81
N GLU A 18 2.18 13.82 7.78
CA GLU A 18 1.96 12.90 8.90
C GLU A 18 3.22 12.06 9.14
N PHE A 19 3.81 11.50 8.07
CA PHE A 19 5.03 10.68 8.16
C PHE A 19 6.26 11.44 8.67
N ALA A 20 6.26 12.77 8.65
CA ALA A 20 7.38 13.58 9.12
C ALA A 20 7.45 13.72 10.65
N LYS A 21 6.33 13.56 11.37
CA LYS A 21 6.28 13.64 12.84
C LYS A 21 6.27 12.26 13.48
N GLU A 22 5.21 11.51 13.20
CA GLU A 22 4.95 10.18 13.74
C GLU A 22 4.28 9.35 12.65
N PHE A 23 4.63 8.07 12.55
CA PHE A 23 4.00 7.21 11.56
C PHE A 23 2.49 7.08 11.84
N PRO A 24 1.63 7.20 10.80
CA PRO A 24 0.18 7.15 11.00
C PRO A 24 -0.31 5.84 11.64
N SER A 25 -1.50 5.90 12.23
CA SER A 25 -2.23 4.75 12.73
C SER A 25 -3.63 4.71 12.12
N PRO A 26 -4.21 3.51 11.90
CA PRO A 26 -3.67 2.18 12.21
C PRO A 26 -2.58 1.68 11.23
N GLU A 27 -1.67 0.85 11.74
CA GLU A 27 -0.62 0.18 10.96
C GLU A 27 -0.74 -1.34 11.02
N ALA A 28 -0.20 -2.03 10.01
CA ALA A 28 -0.06 -3.48 9.99
C ALA A 28 1.23 -3.90 9.28
N TYR A 29 1.77 -5.04 9.70
CA TYR A 29 2.96 -5.63 9.11
C TYR A 29 2.58 -6.84 8.27
N VAL A 30 2.93 -6.81 6.99
CA VAL A 30 2.59 -7.83 6.02
C VAL A 30 3.86 -8.50 5.50
N TYR A 31 3.96 -9.82 5.64
CA TYR A 31 5.00 -10.59 4.98
C TYR A 31 4.56 -10.92 3.55
N THR A 32 5.33 -10.47 2.56
CA THR A 32 5.06 -10.77 1.15
C THR A 32 6.36 -10.91 0.35
N TRP A 33 6.26 -11.25 -0.92
CA TRP A 33 7.37 -11.32 -1.86
C TRP A 33 7.34 -10.13 -2.82
N LYS A 34 8.47 -9.83 -3.47
CA LYS A 34 8.57 -8.68 -4.39
C LYS A 34 7.78 -8.89 -5.69
N ASP A 35 7.48 -10.13 -6.04
CA ASP A 35 6.64 -10.51 -7.18
C ASP A 35 5.14 -10.43 -6.89
N ALA A 36 4.73 -10.02 -5.68
CA ALA A 36 3.32 -9.85 -5.36
C ALA A 36 2.70 -8.67 -6.12
N THR A 37 1.48 -8.85 -6.59
CA THR A 37 0.63 -7.81 -7.19
C THR A 37 -0.14 -7.01 -6.13
N LEU A 38 -0.70 -5.85 -6.49
CA LEU A 38 -1.52 -5.06 -5.57
C LEU A 38 -2.82 -5.80 -5.19
N ARG A 39 -3.39 -6.60 -6.10
CA ARG A 39 -4.52 -7.49 -5.82
C ARG A 39 -4.19 -8.54 -4.76
N GLU A 40 -3.05 -9.22 -4.86
CA GLU A 40 -2.64 -10.18 -3.83
C GLU A 40 -2.35 -9.50 -2.50
N LEU A 41 -1.72 -8.33 -2.55
CA LEU A 41 -1.47 -7.50 -1.37
C LEU A 41 -2.79 -7.05 -0.72
N SER A 42 -3.81 -6.70 -1.51
CA SER A 42 -5.15 -6.31 -1.03
C SER A 42 -5.76 -7.38 -0.14
N TYR A 43 -5.83 -8.63 -0.61
CA TYR A 43 -6.37 -9.73 0.18
C TYR A 43 -5.59 -9.99 1.47
N THR A 44 -4.27 -9.80 1.42
CA THR A 44 -3.40 -9.99 2.58
C THR A 44 -3.59 -8.87 3.61
N ILE A 45 -3.69 -7.62 3.18
CA ILE A 45 -3.98 -6.47 4.05
C ILE A 45 -5.35 -6.63 4.71
N ILE A 46 -6.41 -6.93 3.94
CA ILE A 46 -7.77 -7.10 4.48
C ILE A 46 -7.80 -8.13 5.60
N ARG A 47 -7.15 -9.28 5.40
CA ARG A 47 -7.05 -10.34 6.43
C ARG A 47 -6.25 -9.89 7.65
N THR A 48 -5.11 -9.22 7.43
CA THR A 48 -4.19 -8.83 8.51
C THR A 48 -4.77 -7.71 9.38
N ALA A 49 -5.36 -6.69 8.76
CA ALA A 49 -6.00 -5.56 9.41
C ALA A 49 -7.46 -5.81 9.81
N LYS A 50 -8.00 -7.01 9.52
CA LYS A 50 -9.39 -7.43 9.80
C LYS A 50 -10.42 -6.43 9.27
N LEU A 51 -10.19 -5.92 8.07
CA LEU A 51 -11.10 -4.97 7.42
C LEU A 51 -12.32 -5.72 6.90
N SER A 52 -13.51 -5.13 7.08
CA SER A 52 -14.77 -5.67 6.55
C SER A 52 -15.36 -4.73 5.49
N ASP A 53 -16.18 -5.29 4.60
CA ASP A 53 -16.96 -4.53 3.59
C ASP A 53 -16.12 -3.64 2.66
N VAL A 54 -14.87 -4.05 2.41
CA VAL A 54 -13.96 -3.33 1.50
C VAL A 54 -14.27 -3.72 0.07
N LYS A 55 -14.62 -2.73 -0.76
CA LYS A 55 -14.85 -2.90 -2.20
C LYS A 55 -13.64 -2.48 -3.03
N THR A 56 -13.00 -1.40 -2.62
CA THR A 56 -11.87 -0.79 -3.34
C THR A 56 -10.72 -0.50 -2.39
N LEU A 57 -9.48 -0.74 -2.83
CA LEU A 57 -8.28 -0.28 -2.15
C LEU A 57 -7.42 0.55 -3.10
N SER A 58 -7.11 1.78 -2.71
CA SER A 58 -6.11 2.61 -3.38
C SER A 58 -4.74 2.46 -2.70
N PHE A 59 -3.67 2.49 -3.48
CA PHE A 59 -2.31 2.22 -3.02
C PHE A 59 -1.39 3.40 -3.31
N MET A 60 -0.67 3.81 -2.26
CA MET A 60 0.42 4.79 -2.33
C MET A 60 1.66 4.16 -1.72
N MET A 61 2.82 4.33 -2.38
CA MET A 61 4.12 3.99 -1.81
C MET A 61 4.70 5.22 -1.13
N VAL A 62 5.16 5.06 0.11
CA VAL A 62 5.85 6.12 0.84
C VAL A 62 7.35 5.82 0.84
N ILE A 63 8.14 6.71 0.25
CA ILE A 63 9.60 6.55 0.17
C ILE A 63 10.30 7.81 0.67
N PRO A 64 11.55 7.72 1.13
CA PRO A 64 12.35 8.90 1.44
C PRO A 64 12.48 9.81 0.21
N ASN A 65 12.34 11.11 0.41
CA ASN A 65 12.70 12.09 -0.60
C ASN A 65 14.18 12.44 -0.45
N MET A 66 15.03 11.85 -1.30
CA MET A 66 16.48 12.03 -1.21
C MET A 66 16.96 13.42 -1.65
N THR A 67 16.11 14.18 -2.35
CA THR A 67 16.44 15.52 -2.86
C THR A 67 16.08 16.61 -1.86
N GLU A 68 14.85 16.59 -1.34
CA GLU A 68 14.33 17.63 -0.46
C GLU A 68 14.40 17.25 1.03
N GLY A 69 14.70 15.99 1.33
CA GLY A 69 14.56 15.42 2.67
C GLY A 69 13.10 15.07 2.99
N GLY A 70 12.89 14.30 4.05
CA GLY A 70 11.56 13.85 4.46
C GLY A 70 11.02 12.71 3.58
N TRP A 71 9.73 12.76 3.26
CA TRP A 71 9.00 11.69 2.59
C TRP A 71 8.34 12.19 1.31
N GLN A 72 8.10 11.27 0.38
CA GLN A 72 7.27 11.49 -0.80
C GLN A 72 6.33 10.31 -1.00
N MET A 73 5.23 10.54 -1.70
CA MET A 73 4.21 9.55 -2.01
C MET A 73 4.09 9.31 -3.51
N LEU A 74 4.16 8.05 -3.90
CA LEU A 74 4.00 7.61 -5.28
C LEU A 74 2.69 6.85 -5.41
N ASN A 75 1.85 7.24 -6.36
CA ASN A 75 0.59 6.54 -6.63
C ASN A 75 0.87 5.23 -7.37
N LEU A 76 0.43 4.10 -6.79
CA LEU A 76 0.57 2.77 -7.40
C LEU A 76 -0.68 2.33 -8.15
N GLY A 77 -1.85 2.87 -7.79
CA GLY A 77 -3.12 2.54 -8.44
C GLY A 77 -4.24 2.22 -7.46
N THR A 78 -5.33 1.68 -8.00
CA THR A 78 -6.52 1.31 -7.22
C THR A 78 -7.04 -0.04 -7.70
N ILE A 79 -7.36 -0.89 -6.74
CA ILE A 79 -7.93 -2.22 -6.95
C ILE A 79 -9.41 -2.17 -6.62
N ASP A 80 -10.23 -2.45 -7.63
CA ASP A 80 -11.60 -2.87 -7.43
C ASP A 80 -11.62 -4.40 -7.23
N LEU A 81 -12.11 -4.84 -6.08
CA LEU A 81 -12.19 -6.25 -5.72
C LEU A 81 -13.38 -6.95 -6.40
N GLU A 82 -14.35 -6.19 -6.90
CA GLU A 82 -15.51 -6.71 -7.65
C GLU A 82 -15.18 -6.87 -9.15
N ASP A 83 -14.14 -6.20 -9.66
CA ASP A 83 -13.70 -6.34 -11.05
C ASP A 83 -12.89 -7.62 -11.28
N MET A 84 -13.57 -8.72 -11.61
CA MET A 84 -12.92 -10.00 -11.90
C MET A 84 -12.12 -10.02 -13.22
N ASN A 85 -12.26 -9.00 -14.08
CA ASN A 85 -11.58 -8.93 -15.36
C ASN A 85 -10.24 -8.17 -15.28
N LEU A 86 -10.00 -7.44 -14.19
CA LEU A 86 -8.73 -6.77 -13.96
C LEU A 86 -7.61 -7.81 -13.79
N VAL A 87 -6.77 -7.92 -14.81
CA VAL A 87 -5.53 -8.70 -14.77
C VAL A 87 -4.38 -7.77 -14.40
N GLU A 88 -3.96 -7.84 -13.14
CA GLU A 88 -2.76 -7.15 -12.70
C GLU A 88 -1.52 -7.96 -13.06
N THR A 89 -0.56 -7.28 -13.70
CA THR A 89 0.74 -7.87 -14.05
C THR A 89 1.90 -7.13 -13.40
N THR A 90 1.67 -5.90 -12.92
CA THR A 90 2.68 -5.12 -12.22
C THR A 90 2.82 -5.62 -10.79
N THR A 91 4.04 -6.01 -10.45
CA THR A 91 4.42 -6.48 -9.11
C THR A 91 5.00 -5.35 -8.28
N LEU A 92 5.22 -5.56 -6.99
CA LEU A 92 5.93 -4.61 -6.14
C LEU A 92 7.33 -4.28 -6.69
N GLU A 93 8.04 -5.28 -7.22
CA GLU A 93 9.31 -5.07 -7.91
C GLU A 93 9.15 -4.17 -9.14
N GLY A 94 8.07 -4.33 -9.91
CA GLY A 94 7.75 -3.47 -11.05
C GLY A 94 7.45 -2.01 -10.68
N TYR A 95 7.13 -1.73 -9.41
CA TYR A 95 7.01 -0.38 -8.85
C TYR A 95 8.29 0.13 -8.18
N ASP A 96 9.42 -0.54 -8.42
CA ASP A 96 10.71 -0.25 -7.79
C ASP A 96 10.68 -0.33 -6.24
N PHE A 97 9.84 -1.21 -5.68
CA PHE A 97 9.78 -1.42 -4.23
C PHE A 97 11.09 -2.06 -3.72
N VAL A 98 11.87 -1.27 -2.99
CA VAL A 98 13.19 -1.66 -2.45
C VAL A 98 13.12 -2.28 -1.07
#